data_AF-A0A528TP10-F1
#
_entry.id   AF-A0A528TP10-F1
#
_cell.length_a   1.000
_cell.length_b   1.000
_cell.length_c   1.000
_cell.angle_alpha   90.00
_cell.angle_beta   90.00
_cell.angle_gamma   90.00
#
_symmetry.space_group_name_H-M   'P 1'
#
loop_
_entity.id
_entity.type
_entity.pdbx_description
1 polymer ?
#
loop_
_entity_poly.entity_id
_entity_poly.type
_entity_poly.pdbx_seq_one_letter_code
_entity_poly.pdbx_strand_id
1 'polypeptide(L)' 'QAGPSRSAFLSAFFALVGCHGTHVGLGLLWLGTMMAQLWVKGFRPEILRRLHCFGLFWHALDIIWVAIFTLVYLLGASP' A
#
# COMPACT_ATOMS: atom_id res chain seq x y z
N GLN A 1 -16.31 -32.66 1.24
CA GLN A 1 -17.07 -31.77 0.34
C GLN A 1 -16.29 -30.46 0.24
N ALA A 2 -15.59 -30.23 -0.87
CA ALA A 2 -14.77 -29.03 -1.07
C ALA A 2 -15.68 -27.89 -1.56
N GLY A 3 -16.22 -27.12 -0.61
CA GLY A 3 -17.09 -25.98 -0.92
C GLY A 3 -16.34 -24.81 -1.58
N PRO A 4 -16.99 -24.04 -2.46
CA PRO A 4 -16.43 -22.86 -3.15
C PRO A 4 -15.88 -21.74 -2.23
N SER A 5 -16.06 -21.83 -0.91
CA SER A 5 -15.54 -20.86 0.07
C SER A 5 -14.01 -20.77 0.12
N ARG A 6 -13.27 -21.84 -0.22
CA ARG A 6 -11.79 -21.79 -0.24
C ARG A 6 -11.26 -20.95 -1.41
N SER A 7 -11.96 -20.96 -2.55
CA SER A 7 -11.52 -20.26 -3.76
C SER A 7 -11.79 -18.76 -3.69
N ALA A 8 -12.91 -18.34 -3.08
CA ALA A 8 -13.22 -16.93 -2.88
C ALA A 8 -12.25 -16.25 -1.91
N PHE A 9 -11.91 -16.92 -0.80
CA PHE A 9 -10.94 -16.40 0.18
C PHE A 9 -9.53 -16.27 -0.39
N LEU A 10 -9.05 -17.28 -1.13
CA LEU A 10 -7.71 -17.25 -1.73
C LEU A 10 -7.58 -16.23 -2.88
N SER A 11 -8.64 -16.04 -3.68
CA SER A 11 -8.65 -15.04 -4.75
C SER A 11 -8.73 -13.61 -4.20
N ALA A 12 -9.50 -13.38 -3.13
CA ALA A 12 -9.54 -12.10 -2.43
C ALA A 12 -8.19 -11.78 -1.76
N PHE A 13 -7.51 -12.80 -1.19
CA PHE A 13 -6.17 -12.66 -0.63
C PHE A 13 -5.16 -12.20 -1.68
N PHE A 14 -5.05 -12.92 -2.80
CA PHE A 14 -4.09 -12.60 -3.86
C PHE A 14 -4.37 -11.24 -4.52
N ALA A 15 -5.65 -10.88 -4.70
CA ALA A 15 -6.01 -9.57 -5.23
C ALA A 15 -5.63 -8.44 -4.25
N LEU A 16 -5.88 -8.61 -2.95
CA LEU A 16 -5.57 -7.61 -1.93
C LEU A 16 -4.05 -7.47 -1.73
N VAL A 17 -3.34 -8.58 -1.58
CA VAL A 17 -1.87 -8.63 -1.45
C VAL A 17 -1.20 -8.12 -2.72
N GLY A 18 -1.71 -8.48 -3.91
CA GLY A 18 -1.20 -8.00 -5.19
C GLY A 18 -1.39 -6.48 -5.36
N CYS A 19 -2.56 -5.96 -5.01
CA CYS A 19 -2.83 -4.52 -5.01
C CYS A 19 -1.92 -3.78 -4.01
N HIS A 20 -1.75 -4.33 -2.80
CA HIS A 20 -0.87 -3.78 -1.78
C HIS A 20 0.60 -3.78 -2.21
N GLY A 21 1.10 -4.91 -2.73
CA GLY A 21 2.48 -5.00 -3.23
C GLY A 21 2.73 -4.04 -4.38
N THR A 22 1.76 -3.85 -5.28
CA THR A 22 1.85 -2.87 -6.37
C THR A 22 1.86 -1.44 -5.84
N HIS A 23 1.02 -1.13 -4.85
CA HIS A 23 1.03 0.15 -4.15
C HIS A 23 2.39 0.39 -3.49
N VAL A 24 2.85 -0.47 -2.57
CA VAL A 24 4.15 -0.33 -1.91
C VAL A 24 5.30 -0.19 -2.93
N GLY A 25 5.28 -0.98 -4.01
CA GLY A 25 6.25 -0.88 -5.10
C GLY A 25 6.24 0.47 -5.82
N LEU A 26 5.06 1.03 -6.13
CA LEU A 26 4.91 2.37 -6.69
C LEU A 26 5.43 3.46 -5.74
N GLY A 27 5.16 3.34 -4.44
CA GLY A 27 5.65 4.28 -3.43
C GLY A 27 7.17 4.25 -3.30
N LEU A 28 7.76 3.06 -3.31
CA LEU A 28 9.20 2.87 -3.25
C LEU A 28 9.91 3.39 -4.50
N LEU A 29 9.34 3.12 -5.69
CA LEU A 29 9.83 3.68 -6.96
C LEU A 29 9.76 5.22 -6.92
N TRP A 30 8.66 5.79 -6.45
CA TRP A 30 8.50 7.24 -6.34
C TRP A 30 9.54 7.86 -5.39
N LEU A 31 9.72 7.28 -4.20
CA LEU A 31 10.78 7.66 -3.24
C LEU A 31 12.17 7.55 -3.86
N GLY A 32 12.45 6.48 -4.60
CA GLY A 32 13.71 6.28 -5.33
C GLY A 32 13.97 7.38 -6.36
N THR A 33 12.97 7.74 -7.18
CA THR A 33 13.10 8.85 -8.13
C THR A 33 13.30 10.20 -7.46
N MET A 34 12.65 10.45 -6.32
CA MET A 34 12.81 11.69 -5.56
C MET A 34 14.19 11.76 -4.89
N MET A 35 14.71 10.65 -4.36
CA MET A 35 16.09 10.56 -3.88
C MET A 35 17.06 10.86 -5.02
N ALA A 36 16.93 10.22 -6.18
CA ALA A 36 17.78 10.50 -7.33
C ALA A 36 17.72 11.98 -7.77
N GLN A 37 16.54 12.61 -7.76
CA GLN A 37 16.38 14.03 -8.05
C GLN A 37 17.05 14.94 -7.01
N LEU A 38 17.04 14.55 -5.74
CA LEU A 38 17.73 15.25 -4.64
C LEU A 38 19.25 15.21 -4.82
N TRP A 39 19.79 14.05 -5.19
CA TRP A 39 21.22 13.87 -5.44
C TRP A 39 21.71 14.69 -6.65
N VAL A 40 20.90 14.80 -7.70
CA VAL A 40 21.30 15.51 -8.93
C VAL A 40 21.03 17.02 -8.88
N LYS A 41 19.94 17.47 -8.26
CA LYS A 41 19.49 18.89 -8.31
C LYS A 41 19.59 19.64 -6.97
N GLY A 42 20.10 19.00 -5.91
CA GLY A 42 20.24 19.60 -4.58
C GLY A 42 18.93 19.74 -3.79
N PHE A 43 19.04 20.13 -2.51
CA PHE A 43 17.93 20.33 -1.58
C PHE A 43 17.05 21.51 -1.98
N ARG A 44 16.02 21.25 -2.79
CA ARG A 44 14.96 22.23 -3.08
C ARG A 44 13.76 22.01 -2.14
N PRO A 45 13.25 23.05 -1.46
CA PRO A 45 12.12 22.94 -0.54
C PRO A 45 10.83 22.47 -1.23
N GLU A 46 10.71 22.68 -2.55
CA GLU A 46 9.63 22.19 -3.40
C GLU A 46 9.51 20.65 -3.39
N ILE A 47 10.64 19.93 -3.35
CA ILE A 47 10.66 18.46 -3.35
C ILE A 47 10.20 17.92 -1.99
N LEU A 48 10.70 18.52 -0.90
CA LEU A 48 10.30 18.18 0.47
C LEU A 48 8.80 18.35 0.70
N ARG A 49 8.23 19.46 0.22
CA ARG A 49 6.79 19.72 0.36
C ARG A 49 5.94 18.68 -0.40
N ARG A 50 6.38 18.30 -1.61
CA ARG A 50 5.73 17.23 -2.39
C ARG A 50 5.84 15.88 -1.71
N LEU A 51 6.99 15.58 -1.11
CA LEU A 51 7.22 14.33 -0.36
C LEU A 51 6.35 14.24 0.88
N HIS A 52 6.22 15.33 1.66
CA HIS A 52 5.36 15.36 2.83
C HIS A 52 3.88 15.21 2.48
N CYS A 53 3.42 15.92 1.45
CA CYS A 53 2.02 15.82 1.00
C CYS A 53 1.71 14.41 0.48
N PHE A 54 2.64 13.83 -0.29
CA PHE A 54 2.53 12.44 -0.76
C PHE A 54 2.59 11.43 0.37
N GLY A 55 3.50 11.59 1.34
CA GLY A 55 3.65 10.73 2.50
C GLY A 55 2.42 10.75 3.41
N LEU A 56 1.78 11.91 3.60
CA LEU A 56 0.53 12.04 4.34
C LEU A 56 -0.62 11.28 3.66
N PHE A 57 -0.74 11.39 2.34
CA PHE A 57 -1.72 10.62 1.56
C PHE A 57 -1.43 9.11 1.61
N TRP A 58 -0.15 8.74 1.48
CA TRP A 58 0.30 7.36 1.55
C TRP A 58 -0.04 6.71 2.89
N HIS A 59 0.22 7.44 3.97
CA HIS A 59 -0.04 6.97 5.33
C HIS A 59 -1.53 6.77 5.58
N ALA A 60 -2.39 7.65 5.07
CA ALA A 60 -3.84 7.48 5.15
C ALA A 60 -4.32 6.21 4.42
N LEU A 61 -3.76 5.92 3.24
CA LEU A 61 -4.10 4.73 2.46
C LEU A 61 -3.63 3.44 3.15
N ASP A 62 -2.44 3.44 3.75
CA ASP A 62 -1.91 2.32 4.55
C ASP A 62 -2.81 1.99 5.76
N ILE A 63 -3.28 3.02 6.49
CA ILE A 63 -4.19 2.86 7.63
C ILE A 63 -5.52 2.24 7.20
N ILE A 64 -6.14 2.76 6.14
CA ILE A 64 -7.41 2.21 5.61
C ILE A 64 -7.21 0.75 5.18
N TRP A 65 -6.06 0.44 4.57
CA TRP A 65 -5.76 -0.90 4.11
C TRP A 65 -5.61 -1.89 5.28
N VAL A 66 -4.85 -1.54 6.33
CA VAL A 66 -4.75 -2.35 7.56
C VAL A 66 -6.12 -2.55 8.21
N ALA A 67 -6.98 -1.54 8.20
CA ALA A 67 -8.33 -1.66 8.75
C ALA A 67 -9.17 -2.66 7.95
N ILE A 68 -9.15 -2.60 6.62
CA ILE A 68 -9.86 -3.58 5.76
C ILE A 68 -9.30 -4.98 5.95
N PHE A 69 -7.97 -5.14 6.00
CA PHE A 69 -7.34 -6.43 6.26
C PHE A 69 -7.80 -7.00 7.60
N THR A 70 -7.75 -6.19 8.67
CA THR A 70 -8.22 -6.57 10.01
C THR A 70 -9.70 -6.95 9.98
N LEU A 71 -10.59 -6.13 9.41
CA LEU A 71 -12.02 -6.42 9.38
C LEU A 71 -12.36 -7.66 8.54
N VAL A 72 -11.71 -7.87 7.41
CA VAL A 72 -12.01 -9.00 6.51
C VAL A 72 -11.35 -10.30 7.02
N TYR A 73 -10.12 -10.23 7.54
CA TYR A 73 -9.39 -11.41 8.02
C TYR A 73 -9.67 -11.76 9.48
N LEU A 74 -9.65 -10.81 10.42
CA LEU A 74 -9.84 -11.13 11.84
C LEU A 74 -11.31 -11.38 12.20
N LEU A 75 -12.24 -10.57 11.66
CA LEU A 75 -13.67 -10.75 11.92
C LEU A 75 -14.33 -11.76 10.96
N GLY A 76 -13.81 -11.93 9.74
CA GLY A 76 -14.29 -12.96 8.80
C GLY A 76 -13.76 -14.37 9.09
N ALA A 77 -12.69 -14.51 9.87
CA ALA A 77 -12.13 -15.81 10.26
C ALA A 77 -12.50 -16.26 11.69
N SER A 78 -13.12 -15.39 12.49
CA SER A 78 -13.79 -15.81 13.74
C SER A 78 -15.18 -16.36 13.40
N PRO A 79 -15.52 -17.59 13.85
CA PRO A 79 -16.71 -18.34 13.43
C PRO A 79 -18.05 -17.65 13.73
#